data_AF-A0A0A7EWY9-F1
#
_entry.id   AF-A0A0A7EWY9-F1
#
_cell.length_a   1.000
_cell.length_b   1.000
_cell.length_c   1.000
_cell.angle_alpha   90.00
_cell.angle_beta   90.00
_cell.angle_gamma   90.00
#
_symmetry.space_group_name_H-M   'P 1'
#
loop_
_entity.id
_entity.type
_entity.pdbx_description
1 polymer ?
#
loop_
_entity_poly.entity_id
_entity_poly.type
_entity_poly.pdbx_seq_one_letter_code
_entity_poly.pdbx_strand_id
1 'polypeptide(L)'
;MFNLSSIPEDELLSSAELRLYRHQIDEAIADAISDDQALHRINVYEVLKAPRPGQLITQLLDTRLVRHNASRWESFDVSPAVLRWARERLPNYGLAVEVLHLNQTPRHQGRHVRISRSLHQEPGEDWEQLRPLLVTFGHDGKGHPLTRRTKR
;
A
#
# COMPACT_ATOMS: atom_id res chain seq x y z
N MET A 1 9.44 -6.05 -2.15
CA MET A 1 10.30 -5.36 -1.16
C MET A 1 10.67 -4.01 -1.72
N PHE A 2 10.65 -2.94 -0.91
CA PHE A 2 11.01 -1.59 -1.36
C PHE A 2 12.47 -1.30 -1.03
N ASN A 3 13.21 -0.74 -1.98
CA ASN A 3 14.56 -0.25 -1.73
C ASN A 3 14.49 1.19 -1.20
N LEU A 4 15.10 1.43 -0.04
CA LEU A 4 15.12 2.75 0.62
C LEU A 4 16.39 3.55 0.33
N SER A 5 17.29 3.06 -0.52
CA SER A 5 18.57 3.73 -0.84
C SER A 5 18.39 5.07 -1.55
N SER A 6 17.19 5.37 -2.04
CA SER A 6 16.85 6.68 -2.63
C SER A 6 16.57 7.76 -1.58
N ILE A 7 16.38 7.39 -0.31
CA ILE A 7 16.16 8.32 0.78
C ILE A 7 17.52 8.80 1.29
N PRO A 8 17.83 10.12 1.24
CA PRO A 8 19.09 10.66 1.75
C PRO A 8 19.28 10.35 3.25
N GLU A 9 20.53 10.22 3.70
CA GLU A 9 20.82 9.91 5.10
C GLU A 9 20.47 11.04 6.07
N ASP A 10 20.53 12.28 5.60
CA ASP A 10 20.15 13.49 6.34
C ASP A 10 18.65 13.82 6.25
N GLU A 11 17.87 13.04 5.50
CA GLU A 11 16.43 13.24 5.34
C GLU A 11 15.67 12.89 6.63
N LEU A 12 14.94 13.87 7.17
CA LEU A 12 14.11 13.67 8.35
C LEU A 12 12.69 13.26 7.94
N LEU A 13 12.46 11.95 7.83
CA LEU A 13 11.13 11.40 7.49
C LEU A 13 10.06 11.67 8.55
N SER A 14 8.99 12.39 8.20
CA SER A 14 7.84 12.59 9.08
C SER A 14 6.83 11.45 9.00
N SER A 15 6.58 10.91 7.82
CA SER A 15 5.58 9.87 7.58
C SER A 15 5.83 9.09 6.30
N ALA A 16 5.14 7.97 6.13
CA ALA A 16 5.19 7.16 4.93
C ALA A 16 3.83 6.49 4.62
N GLU A 17 3.50 6.42 3.34
CA GLU A 17 2.30 5.76 2.82
C GLU A 17 2.68 4.66 1.82
N LEU A 18 2.04 3.49 1.95
CA LEU A 18 1.97 2.51 0.87
C LEU A 18 0.74 2.83 0.02
N ARG A 19 0.95 3.08 -1.28
CA ARG A 19 -0.14 3.26 -2.25
C ARG A 19 -0.33 2.02 -3.09
N LEU A 20 -1.55 1.49 -3.06
CA LEU A 20 -1.97 0.32 -3.84
C LEU A 20 -3.06 0.72 -4.82
N TYR A 21 -2.91 0.33 -6.08
CA TYR A 21 -3.96 0.53 -7.07
C TYR A 21 -4.99 -0.60 -6.98
N ARG A 22 -6.26 -0.21 -6.94
CA ARG A 22 -7.39 -1.11 -6.88
C ARG A 22 -8.20 -0.96 -8.17
N HIS A 23 -8.52 -2.08 -8.81
CA HIS A 23 -9.35 -2.10 -10.01
C HIS A 23 -10.83 -2.28 -9.63
N GLN A 24 -11.74 -1.77 -10.44
CA GLN A 24 -13.15 -2.16 -10.36
C GLN A 24 -13.30 -3.62 -10.81
N ILE A 25 -14.22 -4.36 -10.20
CA ILE A 25 -14.66 -5.64 -10.76
C ILE A 25 -15.96 -5.37 -11.47
N ASP A 26 -16.02 -5.62 -12.78
CA ASP A 26 -17.23 -5.40 -13.59
C ASP A 26 -18.40 -6.24 -13.07
N GLU A 27 -19.52 -5.57 -12.85
CA GLU A 27 -20.76 -6.09 -12.27
C GLU A 27 -21.51 -7.06 -13.19
N ALA A 28 -21.12 -7.21 -14.46
CA ALA A 28 -21.77 -8.13 -15.40
C ALA A 28 -21.63 -9.62 -15.04
N ILE A 29 -20.86 -9.96 -13.99
CA ILE A 29 -20.74 -11.31 -13.39
C ILE A 29 -21.43 -11.36 -12.00
N ALA A 30 -21.93 -10.23 -11.51
CA ALA A 30 -22.47 -10.02 -10.16
C ALA A 30 -24.02 -10.04 -10.09
N ASP A 31 -24.70 -10.56 -11.12
CA ASP A 31 -26.18 -10.62 -11.26
C ASP A 31 -26.93 -11.41 -10.16
N ALA A 32 -26.27 -11.82 -9.07
CA ALA A 32 -26.89 -12.65 -8.03
C ALA A 32 -26.58 -12.22 -6.59
N ILE A 33 -25.96 -11.07 -6.34
CA ILE A 33 -25.63 -10.65 -4.98
C ILE A 33 -26.39 -9.37 -4.67
N SER A 34 -27.30 -9.47 -3.68
CA SER A 34 -27.98 -8.36 -3.03
C SER A 34 -27.07 -7.13 -2.92
N ASP A 35 -27.66 -5.95 -3.14
CA ASP A 35 -27.09 -4.58 -3.14
C ASP A 35 -26.31 -4.18 -1.85
N ASP A 36 -26.03 -5.14 -0.97
CA ASP A 36 -25.09 -5.02 0.14
C ASP A 36 -23.65 -5.18 -0.39
N GLN A 37 -23.29 -4.19 -1.21
CA GLN A 37 -21.98 -3.81 -1.72
C GLN A 37 -20.84 -4.72 -1.25
N ALA A 38 -20.36 -5.65 -2.10
CA ALA A 38 -19.28 -6.54 -1.71
C ALA A 38 -18.03 -5.76 -1.22
N LEU A 39 -17.84 -5.77 0.10
CA LEU A 39 -16.72 -5.12 0.78
C LEU A 39 -15.55 -6.10 0.88
N HIS A 40 -14.35 -5.57 0.72
CA HIS A 40 -13.10 -6.29 0.97
C HIS A 40 -12.28 -5.55 2.00
N ARG A 41 -11.61 -6.29 2.87
CA ARG A 41 -10.66 -5.73 3.83
C ARG A 41 -9.25 -5.93 3.31
N ILE A 42 -8.51 -4.84 3.16
CA ILE A 42 -7.08 -4.86 2.84
C ILE A 42 -6.32 -4.63 4.14
N ASN A 43 -5.47 -5.57 4.52
CA ASN A 43 -4.58 -5.47 5.66
C ASN A 43 -3.14 -5.31 5.16
N VAL A 44 -2.41 -4.36 5.74
CA VAL A 44 -0.99 -4.14 5.46
C VAL A 44 -0.19 -4.44 6.72
N TYR A 45 0.85 -5.27 6.56
CA TYR A 45 1.69 -5.72 7.64
C TYR A 45 3.16 -5.42 7.38
N GLU A 46 3.91 -5.18 8.45
CA GLU A 46 5.36 -5.27 8.46
C GLU A 46 5.78 -6.73 8.58
N VAL A 47 6.76 -7.16 7.80
CA VAL A 47 7.44 -8.45 8.00
C VAL A 47 8.59 -8.24 8.99
N LEU A 48 8.55 -8.92 10.14
CA LEU A 48 9.49 -8.70 11.24
C LEU A 48 10.77 -9.55 11.15
N LYS A 49 10.75 -10.64 10.38
CA LYS A 49 11.87 -11.56 10.20
C LYS A 49 11.92 -12.08 8.77
N ALA A 50 13.11 -12.49 8.33
CA ALA A 50 13.28 -13.17 7.04
C ALA A 50 12.26 -14.31 6.87
N PRO A 51 11.47 -14.33 5.78
CA PRO A 51 10.47 -15.35 5.55
C PRO A 51 11.09 -16.75 5.53
N ARG A 52 10.46 -17.70 6.23
CA ARG A 52 10.81 -19.12 6.19
C ARG A 52 9.67 -19.91 5.56
N PRO A 53 9.94 -21.07 4.92
CA PRO A 53 8.88 -21.91 4.37
C PRO A 53 7.80 -22.19 5.43
N GLY A 54 6.55 -21.81 5.14
CA GLY A 54 5.41 -22.00 6.04
C GLY A 54 5.34 -21.07 7.26
N GLN A 55 6.28 -20.13 7.45
CA GLN A 55 6.27 -19.21 8.58
C GLN A 55 6.58 -17.77 8.15
N LEU A 56 5.59 -16.89 8.33
CA LEU A 56 5.73 -15.45 8.19
C LEU A 56 5.40 -14.80 9.53
N ILE A 57 6.33 -14.02 10.08
CA ILE A 57 6.12 -13.29 11.34
C ILE A 57 5.85 -11.83 10.97
N THR A 58 4.64 -11.38 11.23
CA THR A 58 4.13 -10.07 10.80
C THR A 58 3.53 -9.27 11.93
N GLN A 59 3.53 -7.95 11.77
CA GLN A 59 2.78 -7.01 12.62
C GLN A 59 1.85 -6.16 11.75
N LEU A 60 0.57 -6.05 12.11
CA LEU A 60 -0.38 -5.22 11.38
C LEU A 60 0.01 -3.73 11.52
N LEU A 61 0.06 -3.03 10.39
CA LEU A 61 0.33 -1.59 10.33
C LEU A 61 -0.96 -0.81 10.11
N ASP A 62 -1.72 -1.16 9.08
CA ASP A 62 -2.96 -0.47 8.71
C ASP A 62 -3.97 -1.45 8.08
N THR A 63 -5.25 -1.10 8.15
CA THR A 63 -6.35 -1.87 7.59
C THR A 63 -7.41 -0.95 6.99
N ARG A 64 -7.95 -1.32 5.83
CA ARG A 64 -9.04 -0.57 5.20
C ARG A 64 -10.12 -1.48 4.65
N LEU A 65 -11.36 -1.05 4.84
CA LEU A 65 -12.53 -1.63 4.23
C LEU A 65 -12.85 -0.86 2.95
N VAL A 66 -12.81 -1.55 1.81
CA VAL A 66 -12.98 -0.95 0.48
C VAL A 66 -14.12 -1.63 -0.28
N ARG A 67 -14.82 -0.84 -1.09
CA ARG A 67 -15.86 -1.34 -2.02
C ARG A 67 -15.21 -1.79 -3.31
N HIS A 68 -15.86 -2.68 -4.07
CA HIS A 68 -15.33 -3.17 -5.34
C HIS A 68 -15.67 -2.30 -6.56
N ASN A 69 -16.58 -1.35 -6.42
CA ASN A 69 -17.27 -0.65 -7.50
C ASN A 69 -16.51 0.52 -8.16
N ALA A 70 -15.26 0.75 -7.80
CA ALA A 70 -14.49 1.88 -8.36
C ALA A 70 -13.03 1.48 -8.56
N SER A 71 -12.37 2.01 -9.59
CA SER A 71 -10.91 1.92 -9.69
C SER A 71 -10.28 3.14 -9.02
N ARG A 72 -9.38 2.94 -8.05
CA ARG A 72 -8.72 4.05 -7.33
C ARG A 72 -7.47 3.61 -6.59
N TRP A 73 -6.65 4.59 -6.24
CA TRP A 73 -5.55 4.43 -5.31
C TRP A 73 -6.06 4.40 -3.87
N GLU A 74 -5.55 3.44 -3.10
CA GLU A 74 -5.71 3.38 -1.65
C GLU A 74 -4.36 3.63 -1.00
N SER A 75 -4.31 4.54 -0.01
CA SER A 75 -3.13 4.82 0.81
C SER A 75 -3.22 4.08 2.14
N PHE A 76 -2.13 3.51 2.60
CA PHE A 76 -2.02 2.85 3.90
C PHE A 76 -0.87 3.44 4.70
N ASP A 77 -1.08 3.73 5.97
CA ASP A 77 -0.02 4.24 6.84
C ASP A 77 0.99 3.12 7.12
N VAL A 78 2.23 3.34 6.69
CA VAL A 78 3.36 2.43 6.94
C VAL A 78 4.51 3.14 7.65
N SER A 79 4.23 4.34 8.18
CA SER A 79 5.19 5.17 8.92
C SER A 79 5.92 4.38 10.00
N PRO A 80 5.26 3.58 10.86
CA PRO A 80 5.97 2.88 11.93
C PRO A 80 7.10 1.97 11.42
N ALA A 81 6.87 1.24 10.34
CA ALA A 81 7.87 0.34 9.76
C ALA A 81 8.97 1.12 9.01
N VAL A 82 8.57 2.05 8.15
CA VAL A 82 9.50 2.78 7.28
C VAL A 82 10.43 3.70 8.07
N LEU A 83 9.92 4.36 9.12
CA LEU A 83 10.76 5.18 9.99
C LEU A 83 11.81 4.33 10.71
N ARG A 84 11.45 3.13 11.19
CA ARG A 84 12.41 2.18 11.80
C ARG A 84 13.49 1.75 10.80
N TRP A 85 13.10 1.38 9.59
CA TRP A 85 14.05 0.94 8.56
C TRP A 85 15.00 2.06 8.14
N ALA A 86 14.49 3.27 7.94
CA ALA A 86 15.27 4.40 7.45
C ALA A 86 16.13 5.04 8.55
N ARG A 87 15.56 5.32 9.73
CA ARG A 87 16.23 6.06 10.82
C ARG A 87 17.01 5.17 11.77
N GLU A 88 16.39 4.08 12.22
CA GLU A 88 17.00 3.16 13.19
C GLU A 88 17.89 2.11 12.52
N ARG A 89 17.98 2.14 11.17
CA ARG A 89 18.75 1.20 10.34
C ARG A 89 18.40 -0.26 10.61
N LEU A 90 17.16 -0.52 11.02
CA LEU A 90 16.67 -1.86 11.23
C LEU A 90 16.48 -2.60 9.90
N PRO A 91 16.63 -3.94 9.88
CA PRO A 91 16.43 -4.72 8.66
C PRO A 91 15.05 -4.51 8.05
N ASN A 92 15.02 -4.27 6.74
CA ASN A 92 13.79 -4.21 5.96
C ASN A 92 13.52 -5.59 5.35
N TYR A 93 12.59 -6.36 5.95
CA TYR A 93 12.11 -7.63 5.38
C TYR A 93 10.88 -7.46 4.48
N GLY A 94 10.42 -6.22 4.30
CA GLY A 94 9.31 -5.85 3.42
C GLY A 94 7.96 -5.72 4.12
N LEU A 95 6.95 -5.45 3.29
CA LEU A 95 5.55 -5.37 3.66
C LEU A 95 4.81 -6.59 3.11
N ALA A 96 3.85 -7.10 3.87
CA ALA A 96 2.89 -8.10 3.41
C ALA A 96 1.50 -7.45 3.27
N VAL A 97 0.77 -7.84 2.23
CA VAL A 97 -0.58 -7.34 1.96
C VAL A 97 -1.51 -8.53 1.88
N GLU A 98 -2.59 -8.49 2.66
CA GLU A 98 -3.64 -9.49 2.66
C GLU A 98 -4.96 -8.84 2.22
N VAL A 99 -5.68 -9.51 1.31
CA VAL A 99 -6.99 -9.07 0.83
C VAL A 99 -8.01 -10.12 1.23
N LEU A 100 -8.91 -9.73 2.13
CA LEU A 100 -9.98 -10.58 2.65
C LEU A 100 -11.31 -10.18 2.03
N HIS A 101 -11.94 -11.13 1.34
CA HIS A 101 -13.24 -10.92 0.74
C HIS A 101 -14.34 -11.28 1.73
N LEU A 102 -15.16 -10.31 2.14
CA LEU A 102 -16.13 -10.51 3.23
C LEU A 102 -17.42 -11.20 2.74
N ASN A 103 -17.85 -10.90 1.50
CA ASN A 103 -19.17 -11.32 0.98
C ASN A 103 -19.09 -12.08 -0.38
N GLN A 104 -17.90 -12.42 -0.90
CA GLN A 104 -17.77 -13.01 -2.24
C GLN A 104 -17.45 -14.50 -2.23
N THR A 105 -18.04 -15.21 -3.21
CA THR A 105 -17.65 -16.58 -3.55
C THR A 105 -16.24 -16.60 -4.19
N PRO A 106 -15.50 -17.72 -4.11
CA PRO A 106 -14.06 -17.78 -4.45
C PRO A 106 -13.67 -17.40 -5.88
N ARG A 107 -14.63 -17.21 -6.79
CA ARG A 107 -14.39 -17.03 -8.23
C ARG A 107 -13.69 -15.71 -8.62
N HIS A 108 -13.61 -14.73 -7.73
CA HIS A 108 -13.00 -13.41 -8.01
C HIS A 108 -11.80 -13.05 -7.11
N GLN A 109 -11.28 -14.01 -6.35
CA GLN A 109 -10.15 -13.79 -5.44
C GLN A 109 -8.89 -13.43 -6.24
N GLY A 110 -8.24 -12.31 -5.88
CA GLY A 110 -6.92 -11.94 -6.40
C GLY A 110 -6.85 -11.02 -7.63
N ARG A 111 -7.97 -10.55 -8.20
CA ARG A 111 -7.97 -9.59 -9.33
C ARG A 111 -8.14 -8.13 -8.93
N HIS A 112 -8.38 -7.86 -7.64
CA HIS A 112 -8.86 -6.56 -7.18
C HIS A 112 -7.76 -5.56 -6.81
N VAL A 113 -6.75 -6.01 -6.07
CA VAL A 113 -5.64 -5.17 -5.61
C VAL A 113 -4.40 -5.55 -6.41
N ARG A 114 -3.81 -4.57 -7.11
CA ARG A 114 -2.65 -4.79 -7.96
C ARG A 114 -1.38 -4.75 -7.11
N ILE A 115 -0.93 -5.94 -6.69
CA ILE A 115 0.29 -6.13 -5.88
C ILE A 115 1.47 -6.60 -6.74
N SER A 116 1.19 -7.37 -7.80
CA SER A 116 2.19 -7.95 -8.71
C SER A 116 1.68 -7.97 -10.15
N ARG A 117 2.61 -8.15 -11.10
CA ARG A 117 2.30 -8.36 -12.53
C ARG A 117 1.48 -9.64 -12.68
N SER A 118 0.29 -9.54 -13.26
CA SER A 118 -0.50 -10.72 -13.63
C SER A 118 0.06 -11.35 -14.90
N LEU A 119 -0.06 -12.68 -15.03
CA LEU A 119 0.24 -13.39 -16.28
C LEU A 119 -0.84 -13.13 -17.35
N HIS A 120 -2.03 -12.72 -16.93
CA HIS A 120 -3.15 -12.34 -17.78
C HIS A 120 -3.29 -10.82 -17.69
N GLN A 121 -2.49 -10.11 -18.49
CA GLN A 121 -2.53 -8.65 -18.58
C GLN A 121 -3.78 -8.23 -19.34
N GLU A 122 -4.62 -7.40 -18.74
CA GLU A 122 -5.77 -6.84 -19.46
C GLU A 122 -5.24 -5.91 -20.56
N PRO A 123 -5.83 -5.92 -21.78
CA PRO A 123 -5.39 -5.03 -22.86
C PRO A 123 -5.41 -3.56 -22.41
N GLY A 124 -4.26 -2.88 -22.53
CA GLY A 124 -4.12 -1.47 -22.12
C GLY A 124 -3.69 -1.23 -20.67
N GLU A 125 -3.42 -2.29 -19.89
CA GLU A 125 -2.90 -2.15 -18.52
C GLU A 125 -1.40 -1.82 -18.50
N ASP A 126 -1.02 -0.59 -18.13
CA ASP A 126 0.38 -0.21 -17.90
C ASP A 126 0.81 -0.51 -16.46
N TRP A 127 1.42 -1.68 -16.25
CA TRP A 127 1.91 -2.09 -14.93
C TRP A 127 2.84 -1.06 -14.28
N GLU A 128 3.67 -0.36 -15.05
CA GLU A 128 4.62 0.59 -14.47
C GLU A 128 3.91 1.75 -13.77
N GLN A 129 2.70 2.08 -14.23
CA GLN A 129 1.85 3.10 -13.61
C GLN A 129 1.04 2.57 -12.43
N LEU A 130 0.70 1.28 -12.41
CA LEU A 130 -0.20 0.69 -11.41
C LEU A 130 0.52 -0.08 -10.29
N ARG A 131 1.85 -0.23 -10.40
CA ARG A 131 2.65 -0.93 -9.39
C ARG A 131 2.54 -0.26 -8.01
N PRO A 132 2.65 -1.03 -6.91
CA PRO A 132 2.71 -0.47 -5.57
C PRO A 132 3.79 0.61 -5.41
N LEU A 133 3.45 1.72 -4.76
CA LEU A 133 4.38 2.82 -4.50
C LEU A 133 4.56 3.01 -3.00
N LEU A 134 5.81 3.18 -2.57
CA LEU A 134 6.12 3.67 -1.23
C LEU A 134 6.38 5.18 -1.34
N VAL A 135 5.53 5.97 -0.70
CA VAL A 135 5.64 7.43 -0.67
C VAL A 135 6.13 7.84 0.71
N THR A 136 7.21 8.62 0.77
CA THR A 136 7.78 9.12 2.03
C THR A 136 7.68 10.63 2.07
N PHE A 137 7.26 11.16 3.21
CA PHE A 137 7.22 12.58 3.47
C PHE A 137 8.32 12.91 4.47
N GLY A 138 9.10 13.94 4.18
CA GLY A 138 10.25 14.34 4.99
C GLY A 138 10.71 15.73 4.64
N HIS A 139 11.79 16.14 5.29
CA HIS A 139 12.50 17.37 4.97
C HIS A 139 13.99 17.23 5.27
N ASP A 140 14.80 18.02 4.58
CA ASP A 140 16.27 18.09 4.74
C ASP A 140 16.73 18.89 5.98
N GLY A 141 15.79 19.46 6.74
CA GLY A 141 16.07 20.26 7.93
C GLY A 141 16.70 21.63 7.63
N LYS A 142 16.88 22.00 6.35
CA LYS A 142 17.51 23.26 5.90
C LYS A 142 16.47 24.33 5.56
N GLY A 143 15.25 24.20 6.11
CA GLY A 143 14.12 25.06 5.80
C GLY A 143 14.42 26.55 6.06
N HIS A 144 14.66 27.30 4.99
CA HIS A 144 14.58 28.76 5.03
C HIS A 144 13.09 29.16 5.05
N PRO A 145 12.65 30.01 6.01
CA PRO A 145 11.27 30.47 6.04
C PRO A 145 10.96 31.25 4.75
N LEU A 146 10.02 30.75 3.95
CA LEU A 146 9.61 31.34 2.66
C LEU A 146 8.99 32.74 2.80
N THR A 147 8.63 33.16 4.03
CA THR A 147 8.11 34.49 4.30
C THR A 147 8.66 35.04 5.61
N ARG A 148 9.46 36.11 5.52
CA ARG A 148 9.76 37.00 6.65
C ARG A 148 8.47 37.77 6.96
N ARG A 149 7.77 37.40 8.02
CA ARG A 149 6.64 38.17 8.54
C ARG A 149 7.15 39.53 9.05
N THR A 150 7.00 40.58 8.26
CA THR A 150 7.21 41.95 8.73
C THR A 150 6.06 42.30 9.68
N LYS A 151 6.37 42.49 10.97
CA LYS A 151 5.42 43.07 11.93
C LYS A 151 5.20 44.53 11.54
N ARG A 152 3.93 44.92 11.43
CA ARG A 152 3.47 46.30 11.27
C ARG A 152 3.12 46.87 12.63
#